data_AF-A0A7J0CGG3-F1
#
_entry.id   AF-A0A7J0CGG3-F1
#
_cell.length_a   1.000
_cell.length_b   1.000
_cell.length_c   1.000
_cell.angle_alpha   90.00
_cell.angle_beta   90.00
_cell.angle_gamma   90.00
#
_symmetry.space_group_name_H-M   'P 1'
#
loop_
_entity.id
_entity.type
_entity.pdbx_description
1 polymer ?
#
loop_
_entity_poly.entity_id
_entity_poly.type
_entity_poly.pdbx_seq_one_letter_code
_entity_poly.pdbx_strand_id
1 'polypeptide(L)' 'MLARKGRASYLGERSIGHQDPGATSAALLVEALAGTAQDGGAEA' A
#
# COMPACT_ATOMS: atom_id res chain seq x y z
N MET A 1 -11.13 1.66 -7.54
CA MET A 1 -11.90 0.48 -7.05
C MET A 1 -13.03 0.99 -6.16
N LEU A 2 -14.18 0.30 -6.07
CA LEU A 2 -15.20 0.61 -5.06
C LEU A 2 -14.74 0.12 -3.68
N ALA A 3 -14.64 1.01 -2.70
CA ALA A 3 -14.24 0.66 -1.34
C ALA A 3 -15.34 -0.13 -0.61
N ARG A 4 -14.99 -1.29 -0.05
CA ARG A 4 -15.93 -2.17 0.69
C ARG A 4 -15.69 -2.21 2.20
N LYS A 5 -14.58 -1.64 2.66
CA LYS A 5 -14.17 -1.61 4.08
C LYS A 5 -13.53 -0.27 4.43
N GLY A 6 -13.44 0.03 5.73
CA GLY A 6 -12.76 1.22 6.25
C GLY A 6 -13.54 2.52 6.02
N ARG A 7 -12.91 3.66 6.27
CA ARG A 7 -13.57 4.98 6.17
C ARG A 7 -13.97 5.33 4.72
N ALA A 8 -13.23 4.83 3.73
CA ALA A 8 -13.52 5.09 2.33
C ALA A 8 -14.84 4.44 1.85
N SER A 9 -15.31 3.36 2.49
CA SER A 9 -16.57 2.72 2.09
C SER A 9 -17.80 3.59 2.40
N TYR A 10 -17.67 4.60 3.28
CA TYR A 10 -18.74 5.56 3.56
C TYR A 10 -19.08 6.45 2.36
N LEU A 11 -18.16 6.55 1.39
CA LEU A 11 -18.31 7.41 0.21
C LEU A 11 -19.03 6.71 -0.96
N GLY A 12 -19.28 5.40 -0.87
CA GLY A 12 -19.92 4.63 -1.95
C GLY A 12 -19.17 4.80 -3.27
N GLU A 13 -19.91 5.06 -4.35
CA GLU A 13 -19.36 5.23 -5.70
C GLU A 13 -18.30 6.34 -5.81
N ARG A 14 -18.35 7.34 -4.93
CA ARG A 14 -17.36 8.43 -4.90
C ARG A 14 -15.95 7.97 -4.52
N SER A 15 -15.81 6.76 -3.97
CA SER A 15 -14.49 6.15 -3.70
C SER A 15 -13.78 5.66 -4.98
N ILE A 16 -14.51 5.45 -6.07
CA ILE A 16 -13.95 4.97 -7.34
C ILE A 16 -13.02 6.04 -7.92
N GLY A 17 -11.95 5.60 -8.59
CA GLY A 17 -10.94 6.49 -9.18
C GLY A 17 -9.88 7.01 -8.20
N HIS A 18 -10.03 6.76 -6.89
CA HIS A 18 -9.06 7.18 -5.89
C HIS A 18 -8.15 6.02 -5.48
N GLN A 19 -6.84 6.29 -5.40
CA GLN A 19 -5.86 5.34 -4.90
C GLN A 19 -6.05 5.16 -3.38
N ASP A 20 -5.96 3.92 -2.91
CA ASP A 20 -6.07 3.64 -1.49
C ASP A 20 -4.76 4.04 -0.76
N PRO A 21 -4.83 4.92 0.25
CA PRO A 21 -3.63 5.35 0.97
C PRO A 21 -2.99 4.22 1.78
N GLY A 22 -3.78 3.28 2.31
CA GLY A 22 -3.26 2.14 3.08
C GLY A 22 -2.46 1.17 2.20
N ALA A 23 -2.97 0.85 1.02
CA ALA A 23 -2.28 0.06 0.01
C ALA A 23 -0.98 0.74 -0.45
N THR A 24 -1.01 2.07 -0.61
CA THR A 24 0.18 2.85 -0.99
C THR A 24 1.26 2.78 0.10
N SER A 25 0.90 2.98 1.36
CA SER A 25 1.85 2.82 2.47
C SER A 25 2.38 1.40 2.58
N ALA A 26 1.52 0.39 2.37
CA ALA A 26 1.96 -1.01 2.38
C ALA A 26 2.97 -1.30 1.26
N ALA A 27 2.78 -0.73 0.06
CA ALA A 27 3.74 -0.83 -1.03
C ALA A 27 5.10 -0.23 -0.64
N LEU A 28 5.12 0.97 -0.04
CA LEU A 28 6.35 1.61 0.43
C LEU A 28 7.08 0.77 1.48
N LEU A 29 6.34 0.13 2.40
CA LEU A 29 6.94 -0.76 3.41
C LEU A 29 7.59 -2.00 2.76
N VAL A 30 6.93 -2.59 1.77
CA VAL A 30 7.48 -3.75 1.04
C VAL A 30 8.68 -3.35 0.20
N GLU A 31 8.65 -2.18 -0.43
CA GLU A 31 9.79 -1.63 -1.18
C GLU A 31 11.01 -1.41 -0.27
N ALA A 32 10.81 -0.79 0.90
CA ALA A 32 11.87 -0.62 1.88
C ALA A 32 12.42 -1.96 2.38
N LEU A 33 11.55 -2.94 2.64
CA LEU A 33 11.96 -4.29 3.03
C LEU A 33 12.77 -4.99 1.93
N ALA A 34 12.38 -4.84 0.67
CA ALA A 34 13.13 -5.40 -0.45
C ALA A 34 14.53 -4.78 -0.53
N GLY A 35 14.63 -3.45 -0.41
CA GLY A 35 15.92 -2.77 -0.36
C GLY A 35 16.83 -3.28 0.75
N THR A 36 16.31 -3.38 1.99
CA THR A 36 17.11 -3.87 3.13
C THR A 36 17.50 -5.34 2.99
N ALA A 37 16.64 -6.19 2.41
CA ALA A 37 16.94 -7.60 2.18
C ALA A 37 18.03 -7.81 1.11
N GLN A 38 18.11 -6.92 0.12
CA GLN A 38 19.15 -6.95 -0.92
C GLN A 38 20.49 -6.45 -0.37
N ASP A 39 20.50 -5.39 0.43
CA ASP A 39 21.71 -4.85 1.05
C ASP A 39 22.31 -5.83 2.07
N GLY A 40 21.47 -6.47 2.90
CA GLY A 40 21.90 -7.48 3.88
C GLY A 40 22.36 -8.81 3.27
N GLY A 41 22.12 -9.05 1.98
CA GLY A 41 22.61 -10.22 1.25
C GLY A 41 24.00 -10.05 0.65
N ALA A 42 24.55 -8.82 0.63
CA ALA A 42 25.90 -8.53 0.14
C ALA A 42 26.98 -8.59 1.23
N GLU A 43 26.59 -8.62 2.51
CA GLU A 43 27.50 -8.71 3.67
C GLU A 43 27.65 -10.14 4.26
N ALA A 44 27.02 -11.15 3.66
CA ALA A 44 27.11 -12.57 4.07
C ALA A 44 27.86 -13.42 3.03
#